data_AF-A0A2R7NUT0-F1
#
_entry.id   AF-A0A2R7NUT0-F1
#
_cell.length_a   1.000
_cell.length_b   1.000
_cell.length_c   1.000
_cell.angle_alpha   90.00
_cell.angle_beta   90.00
_cell.angle_gamma   90.00
#
_symmetry.space_group_name_H-M   'P 1'
#
loop_
_entity.id
_entity.type
_entity.pdbx_description
1 polymer ?
#
loop_
_entity_poly.entity_id
_entity_poly.type
_entity_poly.pdbx_seq_one_letter_code
_entity_poly.pdbx_strand_id
1 'polypeptide(L)'
;WYVALPTTVALINPRLGKFNVTAKGGLVDEPYFDWVISRPYTVLVLLNFAAFGMGLLRLFFWNTEETATVLLNLLWTVYSILMLGAALGVASEARQVRRMHRVATQLPATLYQDDGTVLQALCIDFSMTGVGLQLPEGTPLAVGDKVQVGLWRNDMECTFPATVMLHRGQSATGFQFDPMTREQQIDLVQCTFARPDTWRQWNDSHDTDRPLHGLQEIAQLGVLGYRKFWTSLVESARSRWPLRKQRRQERLPA
;
A
#
# COMPACT_ATOMS: atom_id res chain seq x y z
N TRP A 1 -12.88 -14.41 9.40
CA TRP A 1 -13.11 -15.77 8.86
C TRP A 1 -11.82 -16.41 8.36
N TYR A 2 -11.02 -15.71 7.56
CA TYR A 2 -9.74 -16.22 7.02
C TYR A 2 -8.72 -16.74 8.03
N VAL A 3 -8.69 -16.18 9.24
CA VAL A 3 -7.86 -16.72 10.33
C VAL A 3 -8.69 -17.65 11.21
N ALA A 4 -9.87 -17.19 11.65
CA ALA A 4 -10.74 -17.93 12.57
C ALA A 4 -11.11 -19.35 12.11
N LEU A 5 -11.45 -19.55 10.83
CA LEU A 5 -11.79 -20.89 10.33
C LEU A 5 -10.58 -21.81 10.31
N PRO A 6 -9.46 -21.46 9.64
CA PRO A 6 -8.30 -22.34 9.62
C PRO A 6 -7.75 -22.63 11.00
N THR A 7 -7.80 -21.66 11.94
CA THR A 7 -7.37 -21.91 13.32
C THR A 7 -8.34 -22.80 14.08
N THR A 8 -9.66 -22.61 13.97
CA THR A 8 -10.65 -23.51 14.59
C THR A 8 -10.59 -24.91 14.00
N VAL A 9 -10.44 -25.04 12.68
CA VAL A 9 -10.27 -26.34 12.00
C VAL A 9 -8.98 -27.01 12.44
N ALA A 10 -7.87 -26.26 12.54
CA ALA A 10 -6.60 -26.81 13.02
C ALA A 10 -6.66 -27.22 14.51
N LEU A 11 -7.40 -26.48 15.34
CA LEU A 11 -7.63 -26.83 16.75
C LEU A 11 -8.37 -28.16 16.89
N ILE A 12 -9.38 -28.40 16.04
CA ILE A 12 -10.20 -29.62 16.07
C ILE A 12 -9.50 -30.79 15.34
N ASN A 13 -8.85 -30.51 14.22
CA ASN A 13 -8.13 -31.48 13.42
C ASN A 13 -6.90 -30.85 12.73
N PRO A 14 -5.71 -30.99 13.34
CA PRO A 14 -4.49 -30.34 12.85
C PRO A 14 -4.01 -30.88 11.51
N ARG A 15 -4.49 -32.06 11.05
CA ARG A 15 -4.09 -32.65 9.75
C ARG A 15 -4.89 -32.09 8.56
N LEU A 16 -5.97 -31.34 8.81
CA LEU A 16 -6.82 -30.77 7.75
C LEU A 16 -6.43 -29.33 7.37
N GLY A 17 -5.53 -28.69 8.11
CA GLY A 17 -5.07 -27.34 7.82
C GLY A 17 -4.20 -27.31 6.54
N LYS A 18 -4.77 -26.88 5.42
CA LYS A 18 -4.00 -26.54 4.20
C LYS A 18 -3.95 -25.03 4.07
N PHE A 19 -2.74 -24.46 4.15
CA PHE A 19 -2.51 -23.04 3.95
C PHE A 19 -2.27 -22.79 2.46
N ASN A 20 -3.30 -22.32 1.76
CA ASN A 20 -3.15 -21.97 0.36
C ASN A 20 -2.40 -20.63 0.27
N VAL A 21 -1.16 -20.68 -0.21
CA VAL A 21 -0.30 -19.49 -0.31
C VAL A 21 -0.89 -18.58 -1.39
N THR A 22 -1.13 -17.32 -1.06
CA THR A 22 -1.54 -16.30 -2.02
C THR A 22 -0.51 -16.21 -3.14
N ALA A 23 -0.98 -16.12 -4.40
CA ALA A 23 -0.09 -15.93 -5.53
C ALA A 23 0.62 -14.56 -5.40
N LYS A 24 1.86 -14.57 -4.91
CA LYS A 24 2.72 -13.39 -4.92
C LYS A 24 3.14 -13.13 -6.36
N GLY A 25 2.68 -12.04 -6.98
CA GLY A 25 3.18 -11.64 -8.30
C GLY A 25 2.20 -10.91 -9.23
N GLY A 26 0.96 -10.67 -8.83
CA GLY A 26 0.03 -9.85 -9.63
C GLY A 26 0.30 -8.35 -9.48
N LEU A 27 0.34 -7.63 -10.59
CA LEU A 27 0.27 -6.17 -10.58
C LEU A 27 -1.19 -5.74 -10.47
N VAL A 28 -1.48 -4.92 -9.47
CA VAL A 28 -2.79 -4.28 -9.33
C VAL A 28 -2.73 -2.97 -10.11
N ASP A 29 -2.99 -3.05 -11.42
CA ASP A 29 -2.94 -1.90 -12.33
C ASP A 29 -4.05 -0.86 -12.01
N GLU A 30 -5.19 -1.35 -11.51
CA GLU A 30 -6.35 -0.54 -11.11
C GLU A 30 -6.78 -0.84 -9.67
N PRO A 31 -7.15 0.19 -8.88
CA PRO A 31 -7.70 -0.03 -7.55
C PRO A 31 -9.02 -0.79 -7.66
N TYR A 32 -9.09 -1.98 -7.08
CA TYR A 32 -10.32 -2.77 -6.98
C TYR A 32 -10.65 -3.02 -5.51
N PHE A 33 -11.94 -3.25 -5.26
CA PHE A 33 -12.40 -3.64 -3.94
C PHE A 33 -12.52 -5.15 -3.89
N ASP A 34 -11.84 -5.80 -2.94
CA ASP A 34 -11.95 -7.25 -2.79
C ASP A 34 -13.29 -7.62 -2.12
N TRP A 35 -14.28 -7.88 -2.96
CA TRP A 35 -15.62 -8.31 -2.56
C TRP A 35 -15.65 -9.69 -1.90
N VAL A 36 -14.68 -10.55 -2.19
CA VAL A 36 -14.63 -11.91 -1.61
C VAL A 36 -14.16 -11.80 -0.16
N ILE A 37 -13.12 -11.01 0.10
CA ILE A 37 -12.56 -10.79 1.43
C ILE A 37 -13.48 -9.95 2.33
N SER A 38 -14.17 -8.97 1.77
CA SER A 38 -15.01 -8.00 2.51
C SER A 38 -16.41 -8.53 2.92
N ARG A 39 -16.89 -9.61 2.31
CA ARG A 39 -18.21 -10.22 2.59
C ARG A 39 -18.52 -10.45 4.08
N PRO A 40 -17.69 -11.18 4.86
CA PRO A 40 -17.97 -11.43 6.27
C PRO A 40 -18.02 -10.13 7.09
N TYR A 41 -17.14 -9.17 6.79
CA TYR A 41 -17.14 -7.86 7.45
C TYR A 41 -18.41 -7.07 7.14
N THR A 42 -18.87 -7.11 5.88
CA THR A 42 -20.12 -6.47 5.46
C THR A 42 -21.33 -6.99 6.25
N VAL A 43 -21.43 -8.32 6.44
CA VAL A 43 -22.51 -8.92 7.25
C VAL A 43 -22.46 -8.42 8.70
N LEU A 44 -21.28 -8.42 9.31
CA LEU A 44 -21.11 -7.94 10.69
C LEU A 44 -21.45 -6.46 10.84
N VAL A 45 -21.10 -5.64 9.85
CA VAL A 45 -21.46 -4.22 9.78
C VAL A 45 -22.97 -4.05 9.75
N LEU A 46 -23.68 -4.77 8.88
CA LEU A 46 -25.13 -4.69 8.77
C LEU A 46 -25.82 -5.10 10.07
N LEU A 47 -25.34 -6.16 10.72
CA LEU A 47 -25.85 -6.61 12.02
C LEU A 47 -25.62 -5.55 13.12
N ASN A 48 -24.44 -4.93 13.16
CA ASN A 48 -24.16 -3.87 14.14
C ASN A 48 -25.01 -2.62 13.90
N PHE A 49 -25.22 -2.21 12.65
CA PHE A 49 -26.13 -1.10 12.34
C PHE A 49 -27.57 -1.40 12.71
N ALA A 50 -28.05 -2.63 12.45
CA ALA A 50 -29.38 -3.06 12.89
C ALA A 50 -29.49 -3.07 14.43
N ALA A 51 -28.48 -3.59 15.13
CA ALA A 51 -28.43 -3.60 16.59
C ALA A 51 -28.40 -2.18 17.17
N PHE A 52 -27.63 -1.27 16.57
CA PHE A 52 -27.59 0.13 16.95
C PHE A 52 -28.96 0.81 16.78
N GLY A 53 -29.63 0.60 15.64
CA GLY A 53 -30.97 1.10 15.40
C GLY A 53 -31.99 0.56 16.41
N MET A 54 -31.96 -0.75 16.70
CA MET A 54 -32.81 -1.34 17.74
C MET A 54 -32.51 -0.78 19.13
N GLY A 55 -31.23 -0.54 19.46
CA GLY A 55 -30.82 0.07 20.73
C GLY A 55 -31.32 1.51 20.89
N LEU A 56 -31.30 2.31 19.81
CA LEU A 56 -31.89 3.65 19.81
C LEU A 56 -33.41 3.61 19.98
N LEU A 57 -34.09 2.71 19.25
CA LEU A 57 -35.55 2.54 19.41
C LEU A 57 -35.91 2.13 20.84
N ARG A 58 -35.15 1.22 21.44
CA ARG A 58 -35.30 0.84 22.84
C ARG A 58 -35.12 2.06 23.75
N LEU A 59 -34.03 2.81 23.58
CA LEU A 59 -33.69 3.96 24.43
C LEU A 59 -34.80 5.03 24.47
N PHE A 60 -35.49 5.27 23.36
CA PHE A 60 -36.51 6.33 23.27
C PHE A 60 -37.96 5.84 23.42
N PHE A 61 -38.27 4.59 23.06
CA PHE A 61 -39.65 4.10 22.96
C PHE A 61 -39.98 2.90 23.85
N TRP A 62 -39.00 2.11 24.34
CA TRP A 62 -39.28 0.85 25.02
C TRP A 62 -38.39 0.54 26.23
N ASN A 63 -38.99 0.34 27.39
CA ASN A 63 -38.32 -0.14 28.61
C ASN A 63 -37.10 0.72 29.01
N THR A 64 -37.36 1.98 29.33
CA THR A 64 -36.39 3.03 29.69
C THR A 64 -35.76 2.88 31.08
N GLU A 65 -36.22 1.92 31.86
CA GLU A 65 -35.75 1.62 33.23
C GLU A 65 -34.23 1.32 33.28
N GLU A 66 -33.67 0.75 32.21
CA GLU A 66 -32.26 0.34 32.13
C GLU A 66 -31.40 1.24 31.22
N THR A 67 -31.60 2.55 31.28
CA THR A 67 -30.93 3.52 30.39
C THR A 67 -29.40 3.37 30.37
N ALA A 68 -28.75 3.17 31.52
CA ALA A 68 -27.30 3.03 31.61
C ALA A 68 -26.75 1.81 30.83
N THR A 69 -27.44 0.67 30.93
CA THR A 69 -27.07 -0.58 30.22
C THR A 69 -27.24 -0.42 28.71
N VAL A 70 -28.31 0.26 28.28
CA VAL A 70 -28.54 0.54 26.85
C VAL A 70 -27.44 1.46 26.30
N LEU A 71 -27.09 2.52 27.02
CA LEU A 71 -26.03 3.45 26.63
C LEU A 71 -24.66 2.75 26.52
N LEU A 72 -24.31 1.88 27.45
CA LEU A 72 -23.06 1.11 27.39
C LEU A 72 -23.00 0.20 26.15
N ASN A 73 -24.09 -0.50 25.85
CA ASN A 73 -24.17 -1.36 24.65
C ASN A 73 -24.13 -0.55 23.36
N LEU A 74 -24.79 0.61 23.32
CA LEU A 74 -24.74 1.53 22.18
C LEU A 74 -23.31 2.04 21.96
N LEU A 75 -22.60 2.44 23.02
CA LEU A 75 -21.20 2.85 22.95
C LEU A 75 -20.31 1.72 22.39
N TRP A 76 -20.49 0.50 22.89
CA TRP A 76 -19.76 -0.67 22.42
C TRP A 76 -20.05 -1.00 20.94
N THR A 77 -21.30 -0.82 20.53
CA THR A 77 -21.73 -1.02 19.14
C THR A 77 -21.12 0.05 18.23
N VAL A 78 -21.09 1.31 18.66
CA VAL A 78 -20.40 2.39 17.93
C VAL A 78 -18.92 2.07 17.75
N TYR A 79 -18.24 1.66 18.82
CA TYR A 79 -16.85 1.22 18.74
C TYR A 79 -16.66 0.07 17.73
N SER A 80 -17.54 -0.94 17.77
CA SER A 80 -17.50 -2.09 16.86
C SER A 80 -17.73 -1.67 15.39
N ILE A 81 -18.65 -0.73 15.15
CA ILE A 81 -18.90 -0.14 13.83
C ILE A 81 -17.63 0.58 13.34
N LEU A 82 -17.00 1.43 14.16
CA LEU A 82 -15.78 2.14 13.76
C LEU A 82 -14.65 1.17 13.37
N MET A 83 -14.41 0.14 14.18
CA MET A 83 -13.37 -0.87 13.91
C MET A 83 -13.66 -1.68 12.65
N LEU A 84 -14.92 -2.06 12.41
CA LEU A 84 -15.32 -2.76 11.19
C LEU A 84 -15.21 -1.87 9.95
N GLY A 85 -15.49 -0.57 10.07
CA GLY A 85 -15.26 0.42 9.03
C GLY A 85 -13.80 0.49 8.62
N ALA A 86 -12.88 0.52 9.60
CA ALA A 86 -11.44 0.55 9.33
C ALA A 86 -10.99 -0.73 8.63
N ALA A 87 -11.50 -1.89 9.07
CA ALA A 87 -11.25 -3.18 8.41
C ALA A 87 -11.76 -3.22 6.96
N LEU A 88 -12.94 -2.65 6.67
CA LEU A 88 -13.43 -2.49 5.30
C LEU A 88 -12.55 -1.54 4.48
N GLY A 89 -11.97 -0.51 5.10
CA GLY A 89 -10.98 0.38 4.49
C GLY A 89 -9.74 -0.36 4.02
N VAL A 90 -9.27 -1.37 4.77
CA VAL A 90 -8.14 -2.22 4.35
C VAL A 90 -8.50 -3.10 3.14
N ALA A 91 -9.75 -3.56 3.03
CA ALA A 91 -10.22 -4.31 1.87
C ALA A 91 -10.31 -3.48 0.58
N SER A 92 -10.21 -2.15 0.68
CA SER A 92 -9.98 -1.29 -0.47
C SER A 92 -8.48 -1.29 -0.80
N GLU A 93 -8.07 -2.17 -1.71
CA GLU A 93 -6.67 -2.29 -2.10
C GLU A 93 -6.24 -1.02 -2.84
N ALA A 94 -5.27 -0.30 -2.25
CA ALA A 94 -4.73 0.90 -2.87
C ALA A 94 -3.90 0.49 -4.09
N ARG A 95 -4.07 1.21 -5.20
CA ARG A 95 -3.32 1.00 -6.45
C ARG A 95 -1.82 0.89 -6.16
N GLN A 96 -1.25 -0.30 -6.31
CA GLN A 96 0.18 -0.50 -6.14
C GLN A 96 0.91 -0.17 -7.45
N VAL A 97 1.19 1.12 -7.66
CA VAL A 97 1.78 1.65 -8.90
C VAL A 97 3.21 1.17 -9.16
N ARG A 98 3.93 0.66 -8.15
CA ARG A 98 5.36 0.33 -8.26
C ARG A 98 5.64 -1.17 -8.08
N ARG A 99 6.26 -1.77 -9.10
CA ARG A 99 6.70 -3.19 -9.15
C ARG A 99 7.73 -3.57 -8.07
N MET A 100 8.59 -2.63 -7.66
CA MET A 100 9.60 -2.87 -6.63
C MET A 100 9.61 -1.74 -5.60
N HIS A 101 9.70 -2.12 -4.33
CA HIS A 101 9.89 -1.19 -3.24
C HIS A 101 11.29 -0.55 -3.35
N ARG A 102 11.37 0.77 -3.22
CA ARG A 102 12.64 1.50 -3.14
C ARG A 102 12.94 1.77 -1.68
N VAL A 103 14.19 1.57 -1.28
CA VAL A 103 14.66 1.86 0.07
C VAL A 103 15.24 3.28 0.06
N ALA A 104 14.67 4.17 0.87
CA ALA A 104 15.21 5.51 1.08
C ALA A 104 16.50 5.41 1.91
N THR A 105 17.55 6.14 1.51
CA THR A 105 18.85 6.10 2.19
C THR A 105 19.62 7.38 1.92
N GLN A 106 20.80 7.51 2.52
CA GLN A 106 21.78 8.54 2.19
C GLN A 106 23.15 7.86 2.10
N LEU A 107 23.52 7.41 0.91
CA LEU A 107 24.80 6.75 0.67
C LEU A 107 25.68 7.61 -0.26
N PRO A 108 26.99 7.75 0.02
CA PRO A 108 27.90 8.34 -0.94
C PRO A 108 27.82 7.62 -2.28
N ALA A 109 27.73 8.39 -3.36
CA ALA A 109 27.69 7.89 -4.72
C ALA A 109 28.62 8.75 -5.60
N THR A 110 29.12 8.17 -6.68
CA THR A 110 29.80 8.94 -7.74
C THR A 110 29.14 8.61 -9.06
N LEU A 111 28.96 9.62 -9.89
CA LEU A 111 28.47 9.48 -11.23
C LEU A 111 29.62 9.71 -12.20
N TYR A 112 29.89 8.71 -13.05
CA TYR A 112 30.83 8.81 -14.15
C TYR A 112 30.03 8.93 -15.44
N GLN A 113 30.30 10.01 -16.19
CA GLN A 113 29.72 10.26 -17.50
C GLN A 113 30.65 9.74 -18.61
N ASP A 114 30.09 9.47 -19.79
CA ASP A 114 30.85 8.96 -20.94
C ASP A 114 31.89 9.95 -21.47
N ASP A 115 31.75 11.24 -21.16
CA ASP A 115 32.72 12.30 -21.49
C ASP A 115 33.95 12.31 -20.55
N GLY A 116 33.98 11.42 -19.55
CA GLY A 116 35.02 11.34 -18.53
C GLY A 116 34.79 12.25 -17.33
N THR A 117 33.70 13.00 -17.29
CA THR A 117 33.33 13.84 -16.15
C THR A 117 32.95 12.96 -14.96
N VAL A 118 33.45 13.33 -13.78
CA VAL A 118 33.20 12.63 -12.52
C VAL A 118 32.49 13.59 -11.56
N LEU A 119 31.29 13.20 -11.12
CA LEU A 119 30.45 14.03 -10.26
C LEU A 119 30.21 13.31 -8.94
N GLN A 120 30.46 14.01 -7.84
CA GLN A 120 30.04 13.53 -6.53
C GLN A 120 28.52 13.62 -6.42
N ALA A 121 27.91 12.56 -5.91
CA ALA A 121 26.48 12.41 -5.79
C ALA A 121 26.10 11.82 -4.42
N LEU A 122 24.83 11.96 -4.06
CA LEU A 122 24.27 11.28 -2.90
C LEU A 122 23.15 10.35 -3.36
N CYS A 123 23.28 9.06 -3.09
CA CYS A 123 22.19 8.11 -3.29
C CYS A 123 21.10 8.34 -2.24
N ILE A 124 19.92 8.76 -2.71
CA ILE A 124 18.76 9.10 -1.88
C ILE A 124 17.74 7.96 -1.81
N ASP A 125 17.70 7.10 -2.83
CA ASP A 125 16.89 5.89 -2.85
C ASP A 125 17.50 4.84 -3.77
N PHE A 126 17.31 3.55 -3.48
CA PHE A 126 17.74 2.47 -4.38
C PHE A 126 16.72 1.33 -4.44
N SER A 127 16.88 0.50 -5.47
CA SER A 127 16.15 -0.75 -5.68
C SER A 127 17.03 -1.72 -6.48
N MET A 128 16.56 -2.96 -6.68
CA MET A 128 17.28 -3.92 -7.52
C MET A 128 17.46 -3.47 -8.98
N THR A 129 16.64 -2.54 -9.47
CA THR A 129 16.61 -2.15 -10.89
C THR A 129 16.97 -0.69 -11.15
N GLY A 130 17.21 0.11 -10.10
CA GLY A 130 17.55 1.51 -10.29
C GLY A 130 17.82 2.24 -9.00
N VAL A 131 18.33 3.45 -9.15
CA VAL A 131 18.84 4.31 -8.07
C VAL A 131 18.40 5.76 -8.30
N GLY A 132 18.09 6.46 -7.23
CA GLY A 132 17.91 7.91 -7.20
C GLY A 132 19.16 8.56 -6.65
N LEU A 133 19.75 9.47 -7.42
CA LEU A 133 20.91 10.26 -6.98
C LEU A 133 20.53 11.74 -6.89
N GLN A 134 20.97 12.38 -5.82
CA GLN A 134 21.01 13.84 -5.73
C GLN A 134 22.34 14.32 -6.29
N LEU A 135 22.26 15.26 -7.23
CA LEU A 135 23.40 15.80 -7.98
C LEU A 135 23.52 17.32 -7.72
N PRO A 136 24.70 17.91 -7.94
CA PRO A 136 24.87 19.36 -7.94
C PRO A 136 23.89 20.06 -8.90
N GLU A 137 23.39 21.22 -8.51
CA GLU A 137 22.49 22.00 -9.36
C GLU A 137 23.17 22.37 -10.69
N GLY A 138 22.39 22.31 -11.79
CA GLY A 138 22.88 22.63 -13.12
C GLY A 138 23.70 21.52 -13.79
N THR A 139 23.75 20.32 -13.22
CA THR A 139 24.38 19.16 -13.86
C THR A 139 23.70 18.85 -15.22
N PRO A 140 24.41 18.93 -16.36
CA PRO A 140 23.84 18.65 -17.66
C PRO A 140 23.70 17.14 -17.87
N LEU A 141 22.50 16.60 -17.68
CA LEU A 141 22.15 15.21 -17.98
C LEU A 141 20.86 15.18 -18.81
N ALA A 142 20.86 14.44 -19.91
CA ALA A 142 19.68 14.17 -20.70
C ALA A 142 19.10 12.80 -20.36
N VAL A 143 17.78 12.65 -20.53
CA VAL A 143 17.13 11.34 -20.42
C VAL A 143 17.65 10.44 -21.53
N GLY A 144 18.06 9.23 -21.18
CA GLY A 144 18.68 8.27 -22.10
C GLY A 144 20.21 8.25 -22.08
N ASP A 145 20.86 9.19 -21.39
CA ASP A 145 22.32 9.18 -21.26
C ASP A 145 22.78 7.95 -20.48
N LYS A 146 23.86 7.35 -20.96
CA LYS A 146 24.54 6.24 -20.30
C LYS A 146 25.57 6.78 -19.34
N VAL A 147 25.62 6.17 -18.17
CA VAL A 147 26.49 6.57 -17.06
C VAL A 147 26.95 5.34 -16.30
N GLN A 148 28.01 5.48 -15.52
CA GLN A 148 28.36 4.51 -14.48
C GLN A 148 28.09 5.13 -13.11
N VAL A 149 27.41 4.37 -12.25
CA VAL A 149 27.17 4.77 -10.87
C VAL A 149 28.14 4.00 -9.98
N GLY A 150 29.04 4.72 -9.32
CA GLY A 150 29.90 4.20 -8.25
C GLY A 150 29.16 4.19 -6.92
N LEU A 151 29.14 3.04 -6.25
CA LEU A 151 28.72 2.91 -4.86
C LEU A 151 29.82 2.18 -4.08
N TRP A 152 29.82 2.38 -2.76
CA TRP A 152 30.86 1.84 -1.88
C TRP A 152 30.38 0.65 -1.06
N ARG A 153 31.20 -0.40 -1.07
CA ARG A 153 31.23 -1.48 -0.08
C ARG A 153 32.44 -1.24 0.83
N ASN A 154 32.21 -0.61 1.98
CA ASN A 154 33.27 -0.13 2.87
C ASN A 154 34.23 0.78 2.08
N ASP A 155 35.50 0.42 1.95
CA ASP A 155 36.52 1.20 1.24
C ASP A 155 36.68 0.82 -0.23
N MET A 156 35.89 -0.16 -0.73
CA MET A 156 35.93 -0.57 -2.14
C MET A 156 34.77 0.05 -2.91
N GLU A 157 35.11 0.73 -4.01
CA GLU A 157 34.11 1.22 -4.97
C GLU A 157 33.73 0.11 -5.96
N CYS A 158 32.43 -0.03 -6.18
CA CYS A 158 31.84 -0.88 -7.20
C CYS A 158 31.04 -0.01 -8.17
N THR A 159 31.23 -0.21 -9.47
CA THR A 159 30.58 0.59 -10.51
C THR A 159 29.48 -0.20 -11.22
N PHE A 160 28.37 0.48 -11.50
CA PHE A 160 27.17 -0.14 -12.08
C PHE A 160 26.71 0.67 -13.30
N PRO A 161 26.56 0.03 -14.47
CA PRO A 161 26.07 0.70 -15.66
C PRO A 161 24.61 1.07 -15.46
N ALA A 162 24.26 2.31 -15.81
CA ALA A 162 22.92 2.81 -15.68
C ALA A 162 22.57 3.81 -16.78
N THR A 163 21.28 3.95 -17.01
CA THR A 163 20.70 4.90 -17.96
C THR A 163 19.84 5.93 -17.20
N VAL A 164 19.95 7.21 -17.57
CA VAL A 164 19.12 8.29 -17.01
C VAL A 164 17.66 8.10 -17.44
N MET A 165 16.75 7.96 -16.49
CA MET A 165 15.32 7.75 -16.77
C MET A 165 14.46 9.00 -16.57
N LEU A 166 14.74 9.79 -15.53
CA LEU A 166 13.88 10.92 -15.17
C LEU A 166 14.61 11.92 -14.28
N HIS A 167 14.37 13.22 -14.48
CA HIS A 167 14.68 14.25 -13.49
C HIS A 167 13.47 14.44 -12.55
N ARG A 168 13.68 14.28 -11.24
CA ARG A 168 12.69 14.55 -10.19
C ARG A 168 13.04 15.86 -9.48
N GLY A 169 12.33 16.94 -9.83
CA GLY A 169 12.48 18.23 -9.11
C GLY A 169 13.88 18.84 -9.23
N GLN A 170 14.22 19.74 -8.29
CA GLN A 170 15.34 20.68 -8.42
C GLN A 170 16.75 20.09 -8.26
N SER A 171 16.93 18.83 -7.82
CA SER A 171 18.30 18.24 -7.72
C SER A 171 18.36 16.70 -7.68
N ALA A 172 17.25 15.98 -7.89
CA ALA A 172 17.25 14.51 -7.81
C ALA A 172 17.00 13.88 -9.18
N THR A 173 17.85 12.93 -9.58
CA THR A 173 17.76 12.24 -10.87
C THR A 173 17.64 10.74 -10.65
N GLY A 174 16.68 10.14 -11.36
CA GLY A 174 16.43 8.71 -11.34
C GLY A 174 17.16 8.01 -12.48
N PHE A 175 17.90 6.97 -12.12
CA PHE A 175 18.65 6.11 -13.01
C PHE A 175 18.10 4.69 -12.96
N GLN A 176 18.14 3.99 -14.09
CA GLN A 176 17.83 2.57 -14.20
C GLN A 176 19.13 1.80 -14.45
N PHE A 177 19.38 0.75 -13.69
CA PHE A 177 20.54 -0.11 -13.94
C PHE A 177 20.35 -0.87 -15.25
N ASP A 178 21.41 -0.91 -16.04
CA ASP A 178 21.48 -1.70 -17.26
C ASP A 178 21.67 -3.19 -16.90
N PRO A 179 21.57 -4.12 -17.87
CA PRO A 179 21.86 -5.52 -17.64
C PRO A 179 23.28 -5.72 -17.07
N MET A 180 23.34 -6.29 -15.86
CA MET A 180 24.56 -6.52 -15.11
C MET A 180 24.95 -8.01 -15.11
N THR A 181 26.23 -8.29 -14.93
CA THR A 181 26.70 -9.66 -14.64
C THR A 181 26.21 -10.11 -13.26
N ARG A 182 26.23 -11.42 -13.00
CA ARG A 182 25.89 -11.96 -11.68
C ARG A 182 26.78 -11.38 -10.57
N GLU A 183 28.05 -11.14 -10.88
CA GLU A 183 29.01 -10.56 -9.93
C GLU A 183 28.64 -9.11 -9.60
N GLN A 184 28.36 -8.28 -10.60
CA GLN A 184 27.86 -6.92 -10.41
C GLN A 184 26.53 -6.89 -9.63
N GLN A 185 25.63 -7.85 -9.85
CA GLN A 185 24.41 -7.94 -9.04
C GLN A 185 24.71 -8.26 -7.57
N ILE A 186 25.69 -9.12 -7.29
CA ILE A 186 26.13 -9.42 -5.93
C ILE A 186 26.74 -8.18 -5.30
N ASP A 187 27.60 -7.46 -6.03
CA ASP A 187 28.22 -6.23 -5.55
C ASP A 187 27.18 -5.14 -5.28
N LEU A 188 26.16 -4.99 -6.13
CA LEU A 188 25.07 -4.06 -5.90
C LEU A 188 24.34 -4.38 -4.60
N VAL A 189 24.00 -5.64 -4.37
CA VAL A 189 23.35 -6.09 -3.12
C VAL A 189 24.24 -5.80 -1.91
N GLN A 190 25.55 -6.00 -2.03
CA GLN A 190 26.49 -5.76 -0.94
C GLN A 190 26.70 -4.26 -0.66
N CYS A 191 26.69 -3.41 -1.70
CA CYS A 191 26.77 -1.95 -1.56
C CYS A 191 25.48 -1.32 -1.03
N THR A 192 24.36 -2.06 -1.03
CA THR A 192 23.03 -1.51 -0.73
C THR A 192 22.30 -2.29 0.38
N PHE A 193 21.64 -3.40 0.04
CA PHE A 193 20.79 -4.18 0.92
C PHE A 193 21.53 -4.85 2.08
N ALA A 194 22.80 -5.26 1.87
CA ALA A 194 23.58 -5.95 2.89
C ALA A 194 24.20 -5.00 3.94
N ARG A 195 24.06 -3.68 3.78
CA ARG A 195 24.65 -2.70 4.68
C ARG A 195 23.84 -2.61 5.99
N PRO A 196 24.48 -2.77 7.17
CA PRO A 196 23.79 -2.65 8.45
C PRO A 196 23.18 -1.27 8.70
N ASP A 197 23.85 -0.21 8.24
CA ASP A 197 23.46 1.17 8.52
C ASP A 197 22.17 1.57 7.80
N THR A 198 21.89 0.97 6.64
CA THR A 198 20.61 1.11 5.92
C THR A 198 19.42 0.76 6.80
N TRP A 199 19.60 -0.16 7.76
CA TRP A 199 18.52 -0.70 8.58
C TRP A 199 18.51 -0.15 10.01
N ARG A 200 19.59 0.49 10.47
CA ARG A 200 19.66 1.10 11.81
C ARG A 200 18.71 2.28 11.96
N GLN A 201 18.67 3.15 10.96
CA GLN A 201 17.91 4.41 11.01
C GLN A 201 16.44 4.27 10.63
N TRP A 202 15.97 3.07 10.23
CA TRP A 202 14.54 2.88 9.93
C TRP A 202 13.69 3.14 11.18
N ASN A 203 14.16 2.77 12.36
CA ASN A 203 13.35 2.92 13.57
C ASN A 203 13.30 4.36 14.11
N ASP A 204 14.19 5.25 13.65
CA ASP A 204 14.35 6.61 14.18
C ASP A 204 13.24 7.59 13.72
N SER A 205 12.43 7.18 12.75
CA SER A 205 11.31 7.99 12.22
C SER A 205 9.95 7.66 12.86
N HIS A 206 9.90 6.89 13.94
CA HIS A 206 8.63 6.65 14.64
C HIS A 206 8.27 7.88 15.47
N ASP A 207 7.19 8.55 15.08
CA ASP A 207 6.60 9.62 15.86
C ASP A 207 6.27 9.12 17.28
N THR A 208 6.47 9.98 18.28
CA THR A 208 6.11 9.67 19.67
C THR A 208 4.62 9.35 19.77
N ASP A 209 4.27 8.21 20.38
CA ASP A 209 2.89 7.75 20.51
C ASP A 209 1.97 8.80 21.17
N ARG A 210 0.87 9.12 20.49
CA ARG A 210 -0.18 10.03 20.98
C ARG A 210 -1.53 9.29 21.02
N PRO A 211 -1.96 8.75 22.17
CA PRO A 211 -3.07 7.80 22.24
C PRO A 211 -4.41 8.40 21.77
N LEU A 212 -4.68 9.66 22.10
CA LEU A 212 -5.90 10.35 21.64
C LEU A 212 -5.88 10.62 20.13
N HIS A 213 -4.70 10.89 19.56
CA HIS A 213 -4.54 11.09 18.13
C HIS A 213 -4.77 9.78 17.38
N GLY A 214 -4.23 8.66 17.89
CA GLY A 214 -4.48 7.33 17.33
C GLY A 214 -5.96 6.95 17.32
N LEU A 215 -6.72 7.30 18.37
CA LEU A 215 -8.17 7.07 18.41
C LEU A 215 -8.91 7.89 17.34
N GLN A 216 -8.50 9.15 17.14
CA GLN A 216 -9.03 9.99 16.06
C GLN A 216 -8.68 9.45 14.67
N GLU A 217 -7.46 8.97 14.46
CA GLU A 217 -7.04 8.33 13.21
C GLU A 217 -7.87 7.08 12.91
N ILE A 218 -8.08 6.21 13.90
CA ILE A 218 -8.92 5.02 13.74
C ILE A 218 -10.34 5.41 13.36
N ALA A 219 -10.92 6.44 14.00
CA ALA A 219 -12.25 6.92 13.66
C ALA A 219 -12.31 7.47 12.22
N GLN A 220 -11.31 8.25 11.79
CA GLN A 220 -11.19 8.76 10.43
C GLN A 220 -11.06 7.63 9.40
N LEU A 221 -10.20 6.64 9.68
CA LEU A 221 -10.03 5.44 8.85
C LEU A 221 -11.33 4.64 8.76
N GLY A 222 -12.08 4.54 9.86
CA GLY A 222 -13.41 3.94 9.90
C GLY A 222 -14.38 4.59 8.92
N VAL A 223 -14.51 5.91 9.01
CA VAL A 223 -15.39 6.70 8.12
C VAL A 223 -14.94 6.62 6.66
N LEU A 224 -13.62 6.73 6.40
CA LEU A 224 -13.05 6.61 5.07
C LEU A 224 -13.31 5.22 4.47
N GLY A 225 -13.20 4.16 5.28
CA GLY A 225 -13.50 2.80 4.87
C GLY A 225 -14.95 2.63 4.43
N TYR A 226 -15.91 3.18 5.20
CA TYR A 226 -17.31 3.19 4.80
C TYR A 226 -17.58 3.98 3.52
N ARG A 227 -16.93 5.14 3.36
CA ARG A 227 -17.06 5.95 2.13
C ARG A 227 -16.58 5.17 0.91
N LYS A 228 -15.42 4.52 0.98
CA LYS A 228 -14.87 3.70 -0.10
C LYS A 228 -15.73 2.46 -0.41
N PHE A 229 -16.24 1.81 0.63
CA PHE A 229 -17.20 0.71 0.48
C PHE A 229 -18.45 1.17 -0.28
N TRP A 230 -19.02 2.30 0.11
CA TRP A 230 -20.22 2.85 -0.52
C TRP A 230 -19.99 3.24 -1.98
N THR A 231 -18.88 3.91 -2.29
CA THR A 231 -18.56 4.26 -3.70
C THR A 231 -18.40 3.01 -4.55
N SER A 232 -17.68 2.01 -4.06
CA SER A 232 -17.50 0.72 -4.75
C SER A 232 -18.82 -0.03 -4.93
N LEU A 233 -19.71 0.01 -3.93
CA LEU A 233 -21.04 -0.58 -4.00
C LEU A 233 -21.90 0.10 -5.09
N VAL A 234 -21.88 1.43 -5.13
CA VAL A 234 -22.61 2.21 -6.15
C VAL A 234 -22.07 1.96 -7.55
N GLU A 235 -20.74 1.92 -7.72
CA GLU A 235 -20.09 1.59 -9.00
C GLU A 235 -20.44 0.18 -9.46
N SER A 236 -20.42 -0.80 -8.55
CA SER A 236 -20.80 -2.19 -8.83
C SER A 236 -22.29 -2.34 -9.18
N ALA A 237 -23.16 -1.54 -8.54
CA ALA A 237 -24.58 -1.51 -8.87
C ALA A 237 -24.84 -0.86 -10.24
N ARG A 238 -24.09 0.20 -10.58
CA ARG A 238 -24.16 0.88 -11.88
C ARG A 238 -23.64 0.00 -13.01
N SER A 239 -22.54 -0.72 -12.82
CA SER A 239 -21.98 -1.62 -13.85
C SER A 239 -22.85 -2.85 -14.11
N ARG A 240 -23.59 -3.33 -13.11
CA ARG A 240 -24.61 -4.40 -13.25
C ARG A 240 -25.92 -3.92 -13.87
N TRP A 241 -26.11 -2.62 -14.04
CA TRP A 241 -27.26 -2.04 -14.73
C TRP A 241 -26.85 -1.56 -16.12
N PRO A 242 -26.66 -2.45 -17.12
CA PRO A 242 -26.47 -2.00 -18.48
C PRO A 242 -27.73 -1.23 -18.87
N LEU A 243 -27.56 0.05 -19.21
CA LEU A 243 -28.57 0.87 -19.84
C LEU A 243 -29.21 0.05 -20.96
N ARG A 244 -30.46 -0.35 -20.73
CA ARG A 244 -31.41 -0.88 -21.71
C ARG A 244 -31.76 0.24 -22.71
N LYS A 245 -30.74 0.78 -23.40
CA LYS A 245 -30.85 1.92 -24.30
C LYS A 245 -29.93 1.75 -25.52
N GLN A 246 -29.90 0.54 -26.07
CA GLN A 246 -29.29 0.28 -27.40
C GLN A 246 -30.02 -0.85 -28.16
N ARG A 247 -31.35 -0.90 -28.06
CA ARG A 247 -32.21 -1.81 -28.85
C ARG A 247 -33.34 -1.08 -29.61
N ARG A 248 -33.14 0.20 -29.93
CA ARG A 248 -34.11 1.00 -30.69
C ARG A 248 -33.53 1.73 -31.91
N GLN A 249 -32.35 1.33 -32.39
CA GLN A 249 -31.75 1.87 -33.63
C GLN A 249 -31.55 0.83 -34.75
N GLU A 250 -31.87 -0.45 -34.52
CA GLU A 250 -31.86 -1.50 -35.56
C GLU A 250 -33.27 -1.93 -36.00
N ARG A 251 -34.25 -1.02 -36.00
CA ARG A 251 -35.49 -1.21 -36.76
C ARG A 251 -35.60 -0.14 -37.84
N LEU A 252 -34.80 -0.32 -38.89
CA LEU A 252 -35.19 0.03 -40.25
C LEU A 252 -35.47 -1.29 -40.97
N PRO A 253 -36.67 -1.46 -41.54
CA PRO A 253 -36.77 -2.19 -42.79
C PRO A 253 -37.38 -1.31 -43.88
N ALA A 254 -36.75 -1.41 -45.05
CA ALA A 254 -37.13 -0.95 -46.39
C ALA A 254 -37.17 0.56 -46.63
#